data_AF-A0A3L8D6N7-F1
#
_entry.id   AF-A0A3L8D6N7-F1
#
_cell.length_a   1.000
_cell.length_b   1.000
_cell.length_c   1.000
_cell.angle_alpha   90.00
_cell.angle_beta   90.00
_cell.angle_gamma   90.00
#
_symmetry.space_group_name_H-M   'P 1'
#
loop_
_entity.id
_entity.type
_entity.pdbx_description
1 polymer ?
#
loop_
_entity_poly.entity_id
_entity_poly.type
_entity_poly.pdbx_seq_one_letter_code
_entity_poly.pdbx_strand_id
1 'polypeptide(L)'
;MLYCYIQSAKCTRFHAASTSGAKLINQILPLYVGVHRAPNAATTLTGQLLALLTGEKLSDMNERTCHKNRFAWMGGYNFTEICINSTVNYSTAVSPAFIIDRYNMKSGVYSM
;
A
#
# COMPACT_ATOMS: atom_id res chain seq x y z
N MET A 1 -7.11 5.38 -12.11
CA MET A 1 -5.83 5.25 -11.40
C MET A 1 -5.17 6.60 -11.30
N LEU A 2 -4.72 7.16 -12.43
CA LEU A 2 -3.97 8.42 -12.45
C LEU A 2 -4.65 9.55 -11.66
N TYR A 3 -5.95 9.78 -11.87
CA TYR A 3 -6.76 10.76 -11.11
C TYR A 3 -6.57 10.67 -9.59
N CYS A 4 -6.47 9.45 -9.03
CA CYS A 4 -6.33 9.25 -7.59
C CYS A 4 -4.98 9.74 -7.03
N TYR A 5 -3.94 9.75 -7.88
CA TYR A 5 -2.61 10.21 -7.51
C TYR A 5 -2.42 11.70 -7.73
N ILE A 6 -2.91 12.22 -8.86
CA ILE A 6 -2.61 13.60 -9.29
C ILE A 6 -3.65 14.64 -8.87
N GLN A 7 -4.87 14.21 -8.50
CA GLN A 7 -5.96 15.15 -8.22
C GLN A 7 -6.54 14.97 -6.83
N SER A 8 -6.98 13.76 -6.46
CA SER A 8 -7.45 13.49 -5.09
C SER A 8 -7.34 12.02 -4.74
N ALA A 9 -6.70 11.74 -3.60
CA ALA A 9 -6.66 10.40 -3.02
C ALA A 9 -8.04 9.93 -2.49
N LYS A 10 -9.01 10.84 -2.35
CA LYS A 10 -10.41 10.49 -2.04
C LYS A 10 -11.15 10.07 -3.30
N CYS A 11 -10.69 8.99 -3.94
CA CYS A 11 -11.29 8.43 -5.15
C CYS A 11 -11.93 7.06 -4.88
N THR A 12 -12.85 6.64 -5.74
CA THR A 12 -13.57 5.35 -5.62
C THR A 12 -12.63 4.14 -5.63
N ARG A 13 -11.52 4.19 -6.37
CA ARG A 13 -10.56 3.08 -6.46
C ARG A 13 -9.73 2.90 -5.19
N PHE A 14 -9.25 3.98 -4.58
CA PHE A 14 -8.56 3.89 -3.29
C PHE A 14 -9.54 3.54 -2.18
N HIS A 15 -10.78 4.02 -2.24
CA HIS A 15 -11.82 3.59 -1.31
C HIS A 15 -12.07 2.07 -1.40
N ALA A 16 -12.17 1.54 -2.61
CA ALA A 16 -12.37 0.11 -2.83
C ALA A 16 -11.18 -0.75 -2.38
N ALA A 17 -9.95 -0.21 -2.49
CA ALA A 17 -8.72 -0.92 -2.14
C ALA A 17 -8.39 -0.82 -0.64
N SER A 18 -8.82 0.23 0.03
CA SER A 18 -8.59 0.41 1.46
C SER A 18 -9.57 -0.41 2.30
N THR A 19 -9.24 -0.59 3.58
CA THR A 19 -10.14 -1.22 4.56
C THR A 19 -11.43 -0.43 4.69
N SER A 20 -12.53 -1.11 5.00
CA SER A 20 -13.82 -0.48 5.25
C SER A 20 -13.71 0.60 6.33
N GLY A 21 -14.27 1.79 6.05
CA GLY A 21 -14.20 2.95 6.96
C GLY A 21 -12.87 3.72 6.96
N ALA A 22 -11.92 3.40 6.07
CA ALA A 22 -10.66 4.13 5.97
C ALA A 22 -10.89 5.62 5.63
N LYS A 23 -10.27 6.51 6.42
CA LYS A 23 -10.29 7.97 6.17
C LYS A 23 -9.27 8.32 5.10
N LEU A 24 -9.73 8.48 3.86
CA LEU A 24 -8.90 8.94 2.75
C LEU A 24 -8.74 10.45 2.75
N ILE A 25 -7.52 10.92 2.50
CA ILE A 25 -7.20 12.34 2.45
C ILE A 25 -7.76 12.93 1.15
N ASN A 26 -8.48 14.05 1.25
CA ASN A 26 -9.02 14.74 0.08
C ASN A 26 -8.02 15.74 -0.50
N GLN A 27 -6.85 15.24 -0.89
CA GLN A 27 -5.79 16.05 -1.51
C GLN A 27 -4.95 15.19 -2.47
N ILE A 28 -4.08 15.84 -3.23
CA ILE A 28 -3.08 15.17 -4.08
C ILE A 28 -2.20 14.27 -3.21
N LEU A 29 -1.99 13.02 -3.64
CA LEU A 29 -1.21 12.07 -2.86
C LEU A 29 0.28 12.45 -2.92
N PRO A 30 0.94 12.79 -1.80
CA PRO A 30 2.36 13.10 -1.82
C PRO A 30 3.16 11.84 -2.17
N LEU A 31 3.97 11.92 -3.23
CA LEU A 31 4.82 10.81 -3.71
C LEU A 31 6.24 10.85 -3.13
N TYR A 32 6.54 11.84 -2.30
CA TYR A 32 7.82 11.91 -1.59
C TYR A 32 7.97 10.68 -0.68
N VAL A 33 9.13 10.03 -0.73
CA VAL A 33 9.39 8.78 -0.01
C VAL A 33 9.36 8.95 1.51
N GLY A 34 9.56 10.18 2.01
CA GLY A 34 9.57 10.47 3.43
C GLY A 34 10.85 10.00 4.11
N VAL A 35 10.74 9.74 5.41
CA VAL A 35 11.85 9.23 6.23
C VAL A 35 11.55 7.76 6.54
N HIS A 36 12.60 6.92 6.62
CA HIS A 36 12.48 5.47 6.72
C HIS A 36 11.45 4.94 7.76
N ARG A 37 11.31 5.59 8.90
CA ARG A 37 10.40 5.16 9.98
C ARG A 37 8.97 5.70 9.86
N ALA A 38 8.70 6.59 8.90
CA ALA A 38 7.39 7.19 8.72
C ALA A 38 6.55 6.38 7.73
N PRO A 39 5.28 6.05 8.06
CA PRO A 39 4.41 5.35 7.13
C PRO A 39 4.15 6.21 5.89
N ASN A 40 4.37 5.64 4.71
CA ASN A 40 4.14 6.32 3.45
C ASN A 40 2.76 5.95 2.88
N ALA A 41 1.84 6.91 2.90
CA ALA A 41 0.48 6.71 2.42
C ALA A 41 0.44 6.30 0.93
N ALA A 42 1.34 6.83 0.10
CA ALA A 42 1.42 6.45 -1.31
C ALA A 42 1.79 4.98 -1.48
N THR A 43 2.78 4.50 -0.71
CA THR A 43 3.19 3.09 -0.75
C THR A 43 2.07 2.16 -0.29
N THR A 44 1.42 2.48 0.83
CA THR A 44 0.32 1.66 1.38
C THR A 44 -0.87 1.58 0.43
N LEU A 45 -1.36 2.73 -0.06
CA LEU A 45 -2.50 2.77 -0.97
C LEU A 45 -2.18 2.09 -2.31
N THR A 46 -0.96 2.22 -2.80
CA THR A 46 -0.53 1.55 -4.04
C THR A 46 -0.47 0.04 -3.87
N GLY A 47 0.07 -0.46 -2.75
CA GLY A 47 0.10 -1.90 -2.48
C GLY A 47 -1.31 -2.49 -2.29
N GLN A 48 -2.18 -1.79 -1.57
CA GLN A 48 -3.60 -2.16 -1.43
C GLN A 48 -4.31 -2.21 -2.80
N LEU A 49 -4.10 -1.18 -3.62
CA LEU A 49 -4.68 -1.09 -4.95
C LEU A 49 -4.16 -2.18 -5.88
N LEU A 50 -2.87 -2.49 -5.82
CA LEU A 50 -2.28 -3.61 -6.56
C LEU A 50 -2.93 -4.93 -6.14
N ALA A 51 -3.07 -5.15 -4.84
CA ALA A 51 -3.72 -6.35 -4.32
C ALA A 51 -5.19 -6.46 -4.76
N LEU A 52 -5.95 -5.35 -4.82
CA LEU A 52 -7.31 -5.33 -5.37
C LEU A 52 -7.37 -5.72 -6.86
N LEU A 53 -6.35 -5.36 -7.63
CA LEU A 53 -6.30 -5.62 -9.07
C LEU A 53 -5.83 -7.02 -9.43
N THR A 54 -4.84 -7.54 -8.72
CA THR A 54 -4.17 -8.81 -9.07
C THR A 54 -4.58 -9.98 -8.18
N GLY A 55 -5.17 -9.69 -7.02
CA GLY A 55 -5.54 -10.73 -6.06
C GLY A 55 -6.82 -11.47 -6.44
N GLU A 56 -6.91 -12.70 -5.98
CA GLU A 56 -8.11 -13.53 -6.10
C GLU A 56 -9.16 -13.09 -5.06
N LYS A 57 -10.38 -12.86 -5.53
CA LYS A 57 -11.49 -12.42 -4.68
C LYS A 57 -12.19 -13.63 -4.09
N LEU A 58 -12.27 -13.69 -2.77
CA LEU A 58 -12.92 -14.75 -2.02
C LEU A 58 -14.27 -14.21 -1.51
N SER A 59 -15.35 -14.45 -2.26
CA SER A 59 -16.70 -13.93 -1.98
C SER A 59 -17.37 -14.57 -0.78
N ASP A 60 -17.01 -15.81 -0.44
CA ASP A 60 -17.75 -16.62 0.53
C ASP A 60 -17.12 -16.55 1.95
N MET A 61 -16.28 -15.54 2.20
CA MET A 61 -15.48 -15.45 3.41
C MET A 61 -15.76 -14.17 4.19
N ASN A 62 -16.01 -14.32 5.51
CA ASN A 62 -16.25 -13.21 6.42
C ASN A 62 -14.95 -12.49 6.81
N GLU A 63 -15.05 -11.24 7.29
CA GLU A 63 -13.92 -10.43 7.76
C GLU A 63 -13.03 -11.17 8.76
N ARG A 64 -13.65 -11.83 9.75
CA ARG A 64 -12.93 -12.54 10.82
C ARG A 64 -12.12 -13.73 10.30
N THR A 65 -12.65 -14.49 9.35
CA THR A 65 -11.93 -15.61 8.72
C THR A 65 -10.87 -15.12 7.75
N CYS A 66 -11.13 -14.02 7.05
CA CYS A 66 -10.15 -13.34 6.20
C CYS A 66 -8.89 -12.94 7.00
N HIS A 67 -9.08 -12.25 8.13
CA HIS A 67 -7.97 -11.87 9.02
C HIS A 67 -7.26 -13.07 9.65
N LYS A 68 -8.00 -14.13 10.03
CA LYS A 68 -7.41 -15.36 10.57
C LYS A 68 -6.45 -16.01 9.56
N ASN A 69 -6.79 -15.96 8.28
CA ASN A 69 -5.98 -16.50 7.18
C ASN A 69 -4.93 -15.50 6.66
N ARG A 70 -4.80 -14.32 7.27
CA ARG A 70 -3.86 -13.24 6.87
C ARG A 70 -4.09 -12.72 5.44
N PHE A 71 -5.32 -12.78 4.96
CA PHE A 71 -5.70 -12.17 3.70
C PHE A 71 -6.08 -10.70 3.88
N ALA A 72 -6.17 -9.97 2.77
CA ALA A 72 -6.51 -8.56 2.79
C ALA A 72 -8.03 -8.36 2.76
N TRP A 73 -8.59 -7.78 3.82
CA TRP A 73 -9.98 -7.31 3.84
C TRP A 73 -10.06 -5.89 3.31
N MET A 74 -10.85 -5.67 2.26
CA MET A 74 -10.97 -4.39 1.55
C MET A 74 -12.44 -3.99 1.40
N GLY A 75 -12.69 -2.68 1.27
CA GLY A 75 -14.05 -2.13 1.14
C GLY A 75 -14.75 -2.44 -0.18
N GLY A 76 -13.99 -2.86 -1.20
CA GLY A 76 -14.49 -3.26 -2.51
C GLY A 76 -15.26 -2.16 -3.25
N TYR A 77 -15.76 -2.48 -4.44
CA TYR A 77 -16.57 -1.55 -5.21
C TYR A 77 -17.98 -1.47 -4.64
N ASN A 78 -18.62 -0.30 -4.70
CA ASN A 78 -19.98 -0.10 -4.16
C ASN A 78 -20.14 -0.47 -2.67
N PHE A 79 -19.06 -0.35 -1.87
CA PHE A 79 -19.06 -0.71 -0.44
C PHE A 79 -19.37 -2.19 -0.19
N THR A 80 -19.18 -3.06 -1.18
CA THR A 80 -19.23 -4.51 -0.96
C THR A 80 -17.87 -4.95 -0.44
N GLU A 81 -17.77 -5.17 0.86
CA GLU A 81 -16.54 -5.65 1.48
C GLU A 81 -16.15 -7.02 0.88
N ILE A 82 -14.85 -7.20 0.64
CA ILE A 82 -14.32 -8.39 0.00
C ILE A 82 -13.03 -8.84 0.69
N CYS A 83 -12.85 -10.16 0.77
CA CYS A 83 -11.57 -10.75 1.14
C CYS A 83 -10.75 -11.05 -0.12
N ILE A 84 -9.48 -10.71 -0.10
CA ILE A 84 -8.58 -10.89 -1.23
C ILE A 84 -7.34 -11.68 -0.82
N ASN A 85 -7.08 -12.77 -1.54
CA ASN A 85 -5.81 -13.48 -1.51
C ASN A 85 -4.88 -12.87 -2.55
N SER A 86 -3.75 -12.32 -2.11
CA SER A 86 -2.83 -11.60 -2.99
C SER A 86 -1.38 -11.93 -2.66
N THR A 87 -0.53 -11.91 -3.68
CA THR A 87 0.91 -12.13 -3.59
C THR A 87 1.69 -10.83 -3.36
N VAL A 88 0.99 -9.69 -3.21
CA VAL A 88 1.63 -8.39 -2.96
C VAL A 88 2.39 -8.43 -1.65
N ASN A 89 3.65 -8.04 -1.70
CA ASN A 89 4.53 -7.98 -0.54
C ASN A 89 5.28 -6.63 -0.47
N TYR A 90 5.59 -6.18 0.74
CA TYR A 90 6.35 -4.97 0.98
C TYR A 90 7.80 -5.33 1.30
N SER A 91 8.74 -4.66 0.63
CA SER A 91 10.17 -4.75 0.92
C SER A 91 10.70 -3.39 1.35
N THR A 92 11.72 -3.39 2.21
CA THR A 92 12.40 -2.16 2.63
C THR A 92 13.28 -1.63 1.50
N ALA A 93 13.01 -0.42 1.03
CA ALA A 93 13.85 0.30 0.09
C ALA A 93 14.76 1.26 0.88
N VAL A 94 15.90 0.77 1.35
CA VAL A 94 16.94 1.55 2.03
C VAL A 94 18.25 1.31 1.31
N SER A 95 19.02 2.38 1.11
CA SER A 95 20.32 2.25 0.47
C SER A 95 21.25 1.33 1.28
N PRO A 96 21.99 0.40 0.63
CA PRO A 96 22.96 -0.45 1.30
C PRO A 96 24.04 0.31 2.07
N ALA A 97 24.29 1.58 1.71
CA ALA A 97 25.17 2.48 2.46
C ALA A 97 24.83 2.53 3.95
N PHE A 98 23.55 2.43 4.30
CA PHE A 98 23.06 2.46 5.69
C PHE A 98 23.01 1.09 6.38
N ILE A 99 23.29 0.00 5.64
CA ILE A 99 23.15 -1.38 6.13
C ILE A 99 24.52 -2.03 6.30
N ILE A 100 25.45 -1.75 5.39
CA ILE A 100 26.81 -2.32 5.40
C ILE A 100 27.63 -1.65 6.51
N ASP A 101 28.10 -2.44 7.46
CA ASP A 101 28.95 -1.92 8.53
C ASP A 101 30.26 -1.34 7.98
N ARG A 102 30.68 -0.21 8.53
CA ARG A 102 31.87 0.56 8.12
C ARG A 102 31.92 0.93 6.62
N TYR A 103 30.76 1.09 5.99
CA TYR A 103 30.70 1.53 4.60
C TYR A 103 31.35 2.91 4.41
N ASN A 104 32.19 3.04 3.38
CA ASN A 104 32.77 4.32 2.99
C ASN A 104 31.71 5.18 2.31
N MET A 105 31.10 6.09 3.08
CA MET A 105 30.07 7.01 2.62
C MET A 105 30.51 7.94 1.47
N LYS A 106 31.82 8.18 1.34
CA LYS A 106 32.38 8.99 0.24
C LYS A 106 32.63 8.20 -1.04
N SER A 107 32.42 6.87 -1.03
CA SER A 107 32.71 6.02 -2.19
C SER A 107 31.77 6.28 -3.38
N GLY A 108 30.57 6.83 -3.14
CA GLY A 108 29.59 7.13 -4.19
C GLY A 108 28.95 5.90 -4.85
N VAL A 109 29.20 4.69 -4.36
CA VAL A 109 28.68 3.44 -4.95
C VAL A 109 27.17 3.27 -4.69
N TYR A 110 26.73 3.58 -3.47
CA TYR A 110 25.34 3.55 -3.04
C TYR A 110 24.89 4.94 -2.62
N SER A 111 23.60 5.25 -2.81
CA SER A 111 23.00 6.53 -2.44
C SER A 111 23.17 6.81 -0.95
N MET A 112 23.52 8.05 -0.61
CA MET A 112 23.66 8.56 0.75
C MET A 112 22.54 9.53 1.07
#